data_AF-A0A261AWZ3-F1
#
_entry.id   AF-A0A261AWZ3-F1
#
_cell.length_a   1.000
_cell.length_b   1.000
_cell.length_c   1.000
_cell.angle_alpha   90.00
_cell.angle_beta   90.00
_cell.angle_gamma   90.00
#
_symmetry.space_group_name_H-M   'P 1'
#
loop_
_entity.id
_entity.type
_entity.pdbx_description
1 polymer ?
#
loop_
_entity_poly.entity_id
_entity_poly.type
_entity_poly.pdbx_seq_one_letter_code
_entity_poly.pdbx_strand_id
1 'polypeptide(L)'
;MIFSLKLLKNLSKMSRNVEIKAKVQNHDETVRRAVEISGKQPTILKQHDIFYESPNGRLKMRSVEENGVARTELIWYDRPDVAGPKLSNFNKFDVPAEILDSLKLSLQSSMGLKGEVKKTRTLVLHDQTRIHIDRVDGLGDFMELEVCLKPEETPEQGEKLAHELREMLAIPESDLLTGAYMDMLKK
;
A
#
# COMPACT_ATOMS: atom_id res chain seq x y z
N MET A 1 19.79 -36.01 4.69
CA MET A 1 20.68 -34.85 4.44
C MET A 1 20.01 -33.63 5.06
N ILE A 2 20.39 -33.28 6.29
CA ILE A 2 19.76 -32.23 7.10
C ILE A 2 20.29 -30.90 6.56
N PHE A 3 19.52 -30.22 5.71
CA PHE A 3 19.83 -28.84 5.35
C PHE A 3 19.65 -27.98 6.60
N SER A 4 20.77 -27.41 7.03
CA SER A 4 20.93 -26.66 8.26
C SER A 4 19.97 -25.47 8.31
N LEU A 5 19.22 -25.34 9.42
CA LEU A 5 18.45 -24.16 9.84
C LEU A 5 19.27 -22.84 9.88
N LYS A 6 20.57 -22.87 9.56
CA LYS A 6 21.45 -21.70 9.48
C LYS A 6 21.14 -20.75 8.32
N LEU A 7 20.34 -21.14 7.32
CA LEU A 7 20.01 -20.27 6.18
C LEU A 7 19.08 -19.09 6.54
N LEU A 8 18.39 -19.13 7.70
CA LEU A 8 17.41 -18.12 8.10
C LEU A 8 18.00 -16.88 8.82
N LYS A 9 19.33 -16.83 9.02
CA LYS A 9 19.97 -15.78 9.83
C LYS A 9 20.12 -14.40 9.16
N ASN A 10 19.70 -14.25 7.91
CA ASN A 10 19.67 -12.97 7.19
C ASN A 10 18.30 -12.70 6.54
N LEU A 11 17.20 -13.05 7.22
CA LEU A 11 15.92 -12.46 6.87
C LEU A 11 15.96 -11.00 7.34
N SER A 12 15.99 -10.06 6.40
CA SER A 12 15.76 -8.65 6.70
C SER A 12 14.45 -8.53 7.49
N LYS A 13 14.48 -7.83 8.63
CA LYS A 13 13.28 -7.62 9.45
C LYS A 13 12.19 -6.99 8.56
N MET A 14 11.02 -7.63 8.51
CA MET A 14 9.89 -7.13 7.72
C MET A 14 9.52 -5.72 8.20
N SER A 15 9.18 -4.86 7.24
CA SER A 15 8.71 -3.52 7.55
C SER A 15 7.27 -3.57 8.04
N ARG A 16 6.87 -2.57 8.82
CA ARG A 16 5.56 -2.51 9.46
C ARG A 16 4.94 -1.13 9.25
N ASN A 17 3.65 -1.10 8.98
CA ASN A 17 2.87 0.12 9.05
C ASN A 17 1.52 -0.14 9.71
N VAL A 18 0.94 0.90 10.29
CA VAL A 18 -0.48 0.92 10.58
C VAL A 18 -1.17 1.64 9.44
N GLU A 19 -2.22 1.06 8.90
CA GLU A 19 -2.91 1.65 7.77
C GLU A 19 -4.42 1.73 7.96
N ILE A 20 -5.02 2.76 7.37
CA ILE A 20 -6.46 2.97 7.32
C ILE A 20 -6.85 3.34 5.89
N LYS A 21 -8.01 2.89 5.45
CA LYS A 21 -8.54 3.18 4.11
C LYS A 21 -9.96 3.71 4.22
N ALA A 22 -10.26 4.71 3.41
CA ALA A 22 -11.58 5.31 3.35
C ALA A 22 -11.97 5.67 1.91
N LYS A 23 -13.27 5.74 1.66
CA LYS A 23 -13.80 6.40 0.46
C LYS A 23 -13.65 7.91 0.63
N VAL A 24 -13.46 8.61 -0.49
CA VAL A 24 -13.40 10.08 -0.51
C VAL A 24 -14.47 10.61 -1.46
N GLN A 25 -15.20 11.63 -1.02
CA GLN A 25 -16.24 12.27 -1.84
C GLN A 25 -15.68 13.38 -2.74
N ASN A 26 -14.68 14.13 -2.25
CA ASN A 26 -14.04 15.21 -2.99
C ASN A 26 -12.52 15.05 -2.93
N HIS A 27 -11.96 14.45 -3.97
CA HIS A 27 -10.53 14.19 -4.10
C HIS A 27 -9.69 15.45 -3.91
N ASP A 28 -10.04 16.54 -4.60
CA ASP A 28 -9.21 17.74 -4.65
C ASP A 28 -9.20 18.48 -3.31
N GLU A 29 -10.32 18.47 -2.60
CA GLU A 29 -10.41 19.00 -1.23
C GLU A 29 -9.57 18.16 -0.24
N THR A 30 -9.59 16.83 -0.36
CA THR A 30 -8.74 15.97 0.48
C THR A 30 -7.26 16.18 0.19
N VAL A 31 -6.87 16.36 -1.09
CA VAL A 31 -5.49 16.73 -1.46
C VAL A 31 -5.11 18.06 -0.85
N ARG A 32 -5.96 19.10 -0.98
CA ARG A 32 -5.71 20.44 -0.41
C ARG A 32 -5.43 20.35 1.09
N ARG A 33 -6.28 19.66 1.85
CA ARG A 33 -6.11 19.45 3.29
C ARG A 33 -4.82 18.71 3.63
N ALA A 34 -4.50 17.64 2.90
CA ALA A 34 -3.27 16.88 3.12
C ALA A 34 -2.02 17.76 2.92
N VAL A 35 -2.02 18.62 1.90
CA VAL A 35 -0.94 19.58 1.65
C VAL A 35 -0.86 20.63 2.77
N GLU A 36 -1.99 21.17 3.22
CA GLU A 36 -2.05 22.14 4.33
C GLU A 36 -1.54 21.56 5.66
N ILE A 37 -1.97 20.34 6.00
CA ILE A 37 -1.53 19.63 7.22
C ILE A 37 -0.04 19.30 7.16
N SER A 38 0.45 18.86 6.00
CA SER A 38 1.85 18.42 5.87
C SER A 38 2.83 19.57 5.63
N GLY A 39 2.37 20.69 5.05
CA GLY A 39 3.24 21.72 4.50
C GLY A 39 4.11 21.26 3.32
N LYS A 40 3.83 20.09 2.73
CA LYS A 40 4.62 19.50 1.65
C LYS A 40 3.85 19.43 0.34
N GLN A 41 4.58 19.59 -0.76
CA GLN A 41 4.01 19.42 -2.10
C GLN A 41 3.68 17.94 -2.37
N PRO A 42 2.57 17.68 -3.09
CA PRO A 42 2.19 16.33 -3.45
C PRO A 42 3.07 15.78 -4.58
N THR A 43 3.24 14.46 -4.59
CA THR A 43 3.83 13.71 -5.70
C THR A 43 2.74 12.92 -6.41
N ILE A 44 2.66 13.03 -7.74
CA ILE A 44 1.73 12.23 -8.55
C ILE A 44 2.41 10.96 -9.05
N LEU A 45 1.78 9.82 -8.78
CA LEU A 45 2.26 8.49 -9.15
C LEU A 45 1.19 7.77 -9.96
N LYS A 46 1.48 7.37 -11.20
CA LYS A 46 0.61 6.44 -11.93
C LYS A 46 1.03 5.02 -11.57
N GLN A 47 0.08 4.21 -11.12
CA GLN A 47 0.37 2.86 -10.63
C GLN A 47 -0.48 1.82 -11.36
N HIS A 48 0.15 0.71 -11.70
CA HIS A 48 -0.49 -0.50 -12.18
C HIS A 48 -0.03 -1.67 -11.31
N ASP A 49 -0.99 -2.22 -10.56
CA ASP A 49 -0.78 -3.32 -9.63
C ASP A 49 -1.33 -4.60 -10.25
N ILE A 50 -0.47 -5.60 -10.46
CA ILE A 50 -0.86 -6.97 -10.80
C ILE A 50 -0.83 -7.79 -9.52
N PHE A 51 -1.96 -8.39 -9.16
CA PHE A 51 -2.10 -9.24 -7.98
C PHE A 51 -2.04 -10.70 -8.40
N TYR A 52 -1.27 -11.48 -7.65
CA TYR A 52 -1.17 -12.92 -7.79
C TYR A 52 -2.00 -13.59 -6.70
N GLU A 53 -2.49 -14.81 -6.96
CA GLU A 53 -2.97 -15.60 -5.84
C GLU A 53 -1.79 -15.89 -4.90
N SER A 54 -2.00 -15.96 -3.60
CA SER A 54 -0.93 -16.23 -2.64
C SER A 54 -1.48 -17.11 -1.53
N PRO A 55 -0.82 -18.25 -1.20
CA PRO A 55 -1.29 -19.10 -0.12
C PRO A 55 -1.10 -18.45 1.25
N ASN A 56 -0.17 -17.49 1.39
CA ASN A 56 0.10 -16.77 2.62
C ASN A 56 0.24 -15.27 2.35
N GLY A 57 -0.56 -14.46 3.04
CA GLY A 57 -0.62 -13.02 2.83
C GLY A 57 -1.07 -12.68 1.40
N ARG A 58 -0.64 -11.52 0.92
CA ARG A 58 -0.99 -10.98 -0.40
C ARG A 58 0.28 -10.62 -1.15
N LEU A 59 0.29 -10.88 -2.45
CA LEU A 59 1.43 -10.60 -3.33
C LEU A 59 0.99 -9.77 -4.52
N LYS A 60 1.70 -8.68 -4.78
CA LYS A 60 1.49 -7.86 -5.97
C LYS A 60 2.80 -7.40 -6.58
N MET A 61 2.81 -7.27 -7.90
CA MET A 61 3.83 -6.54 -8.64
C MET A 61 3.26 -5.19 -9.03
N ARG A 62 3.94 -4.12 -8.63
CA ARG A 62 3.54 -2.74 -8.87
C ARG A 62 4.48 -2.10 -9.87
N SER A 63 3.98 -1.69 -11.01
CA SER A 63 4.68 -0.71 -11.85
C SER A 63 4.23 0.69 -11.44
N VAL A 64 5.19 1.59 -11.23
CA VAL A 64 4.94 2.98 -10.87
C VAL A 64 5.73 3.91 -11.78
N GLU A 65 5.02 4.88 -12.37
CA GLU A 65 5.57 5.98 -13.16
C GLU A 65 5.47 7.27 -12.35
N GLU A 66 6.61 7.96 -12.26
CA GLU A 66 6.77 9.24 -11.56
C GLU A 66 7.62 10.14 -12.45
N ASN A 67 7.09 11.29 -12.87
CA ASN A 67 7.77 12.25 -13.75
C ASN A 67 8.36 11.60 -15.02
N GLY A 68 7.67 10.62 -15.60
CA GLY A 68 8.11 9.89 -16.80
C GLY A 68 9.14 8.79 -16.54
N VAL A 69 9.58 8.58 -15.29
CA VAL A 69 10.48 7.50 -14.91
C VAL A 69 9.66 6.35 -14.33
N ALA A 70 9.77 5.18 -14.95
CA ALA A 70 9.08 3.97 -14.50
C ALA A 70 10.02 3.07 -13.69
N ARG A 71 9.48 2.49 -12.61
CA ARG A 71 10.11 1.41 -11.83
C ARG A 71 9.09 0.34 -11.51
N THR A 72 9.55 -0.87 -11.21
CA THR A 72 8.69 -1.97 -10.78
C THR A 72 9.13 -2.47 -9.41
N GLU A 73 8.16 -2.68 -8.53
CA GLU A 73 8.35 -3.20 -7.18
C GLU A 73 7.60 -4.53 -7.06
N LEU A 74 8.19 -5.51 -6.37
CA LEU A 74 7.45 -6.68 -5.87
C LEU A 74 7.16 -6.49 -4.39
N ILE A 75 5.89 -6.62 -4.03
CA ILE A 75 5.40 -6.31 -2.68
C ILE A 75 4.62 -7.51 -2.16
N TRP A 76 5.16 -8.13 -1.11
CA TRP A 76 4.41 -9.03 -0.25
C TRP A 76 3.93 -8.27 0.97
N TYR A 77 2.69 -8.51 1.40
CA TYR A 77 2.16 -7.92 2.62
C TYR A 77 1.09 -8.79 3.27
N ASP A 78 0.97 -8.70 4.59
CA ASP A 78 -0.01 -9.41 5.38
C ASP A 78 -0.69 -8.49 6.39
N ARG A 79 -2.02 -8.56 6.41
CA ARG A 79 -2.90 -7.69 7.18
C ARG A 79 -4.28 -8.33 7.38
N PRO A 80 -4.96 -8.05 8.51
CA PRO A 80 -6.35 -8.46 8.71
C PRO A 80 -7.32 -7.63 7.85
N ASP A 81 -8.44 -8.22 7.44
CA ASP A 81 -9.50 -7.53 6.67
C ASP A 81 -10.50 -6.83 7.61
N VAL A 82 -10.02 -5.89 8.41
CA VAL A 82 -10.82 -5.08 9.35
C VAL A 82 -10.93 -3.62 8.89
N ALA A 83 -12.01 -2.96 9.29
CA ALA A 83 -12.19 -1.53 9.08
C ALA A 83 -11.31 -0.77 10.08
N GLY A 84 -10.92 0.46 9.74
CA GLY A 84 -10.07 1.28 10.61
C GLY A 84 -8.57 0.93 10.54
N PRO A 85 -7.78 1.53 11.44
CA PRO A 85 -6.35 1.28 11.57
C PRO A 85 -6.04 -0.19 11.83
N LYS A 86 -5.04 -0.70 11.12
CA LYS A 86 -4.61 -2.10 11.22
C LYS A 86 -3.14 -2.24 10.94
N LEU A 87 -2.47 -3.11 11.69
CA LEU A 87 -1.09 -3.47 11.43
C LEU A 87 -0.99 -4.25 10.12
N SER A 88 -0.08 -3.81 9.26
CA SER A 88 0.35 -4.53 8.08
C SER A 88 1.85 -4.77 8.14
N ASN A 89 2.24 -6.03 7.95
CA ASN A 89 3.62 -6.43 7.75
C ASN A 89 3.88 -6.49 6.26
N PHE A 90 5.01 -5.95 5.80
CA PHE A 90 5.32 -5.99 4.37
C PHE A 90 6.81 -6.17 4.10
N ASN A 91 7.07 -6.74 2.93
CA ASN A 91 8.38 -6.78 2.30
C ASN A 91 8.23 -6.21 0.90
N LYS A 92 9.13 -5.29 0.55
CA LYS A 92 9.14 -4.60 -0.74
C LYS A 92 10.56 -4.51 -1.25
N PHE A 93 10.74 -4.80 -2.53
CA PHE A 93 12.00 -4.54 -3.21
C PHE A 93 11.76 -4.12 -4.66
N ASP A 94 12.69 -3.34 -5.19
CA ASP A 94 12.73 -2.94 -6.60
C ASP A 94 13.17 -4.14 -7.46
N VAL A 95 12.38 -4.44 -8.48
CA VAL A 95 12.66 -5.52 -9.44
C VAL A 95 13.56 -4.97 -10.54
N PRO A 96 14.78 -5.51 -10.72
CA PRO A 96 15.65 -5.14 -11.84
C PRO A 96 14.97 -5.42 -13.18
N ALA A 97 15.18 -4.52 -14.15
CA ALA A 97 14.52 -4.60 -15.45
C ALA A 97 14.89 -5.89 -16.20
N GLU A 98 16.12 -6.39 -16.00
CA GLU A 98 16.69 -7.55 -16.68
C GLU A 98 15.97 -8.86 -16.33
N ILE A 99 15.34 -8.94 -15.16
CA ILE A 99 14.65 -10.15 -14.68
C ILE A 99 13.13 -10.02 -14.73
N LEU A 100 12.59 -8.85 -15.07
CA LEU A 100 11.18 -8.51 -14.89
C LEU A 100 10.25 -9.49 -15.62
N ASP A 101 10.49 -9.75 -16.90
CA ASP A 101 9.61 -10.60 -17.70
C ASP A 101 9.66 -12.06 -17.25
N SER A 102 10.86 -12.58 -16.97
CA SER A 102 11.05 -13.93 -16.42
C SER A 102 10.38 -14.09 -15.05
N LEU A 103 10.45 -13.07 -14.20
CA LEU A 103 9.80 -13.06 -12.89
C LEU A 103 8.28 -13.02 -13.02
N LYS A 104 7.73 -12.15 -13.88
CA LYS A 104 6.28 -12.11 -14.19
C LYS A 104 5.77 -13.45 -14.66
N LEU A 105 6.44 -14.05 -15.65
CA LEU A 105 6.07 -15.37 -16.18
C LEU A 105 6.10 -16.44 -15.09
N SER A 106 7.14 -16.45 -14.27
CA SER A 106 7.31 -17.42 -13.18
C SER A 106 6.20 -17.29 -12.12
N LEU A 107 5.90 -16.06 -11.68
CA LEU A 107 4.84 -15.79 -10.71
C LEU A 107 3.47 -16.13 -11.28
N GLN A 108 3.18 -15.73 -12.51
CA GLN A 108 1.91 -16.07 -13.16
C GLN A 108 1.73 -17.58 -13.31
N SER A 109 2.77 -18.32 -13.69
CA SER A 109 2.68 -19.76 -13.90
C SER A 109 2.58 -20.55 -12.59
N SER A 110 3.24 -20.08 -11.53
CA SER A 110 3.26 -20.78 -10.24
C SER A 110 2.09 -20.41 -9.34
N MET A 111 1.75 -19.13 -9.30
CA MET A 111 0.76 -18.59 -8.36
C MET A 111 -0.60 -18.36 -9.03
N GLY A 112 -0.64 -18.10 -10.33
CA GLY A 112 -1.84 -17.61 -11.01
C GLY A 112 -2.09 -16.12 -10.76
N LEU A 113 -2.97 -15.53 -11.56
CA LEU A 113 -3.36 -14.12 -11.45
C LEU A 113 -4.65 -13.98 -10.66
N LYS A 114 -4.63 -13.10 -9.65
CA LYS A 114 -5.83 -12.68 -8.92
C LYS A 114 -6.54 -11.54 -9.65
N GLY A 115 -5.80 -10.66 -10.34
CA GLY A 115 -6.33 -9.59 -11.19
C GLY A 115 -5.46 -8.33 -11.15
N GLU A 116 -5.97 -7.21 -11.65
CA GLU A 116 -5.21 -5.95 -11.73
C GLU A 116 -5.98 -4.72 -11.24
N VAL A 117 -5.23 -3.72 -10.75
CA VAL A 117 -5.74 -2.40 -10.39
C VAL A 117 -4.86 -1.33 -11.02
N LYS A 118 -5.50 -0.37 -11.70
CA LYS A 118 -4.85 0.84 -12.20
C LYS A 118 -5.36 2.04 -11.43
N LYS A 119 -4.45 2.97 -11.09
CA LYS A 119 -4.78 4.16 -10.33
C LYS A 119 -3.79 5.29 -10.53
N THR A 120 -4.27 6.51 -10.31
CA THR A 120 -3.42 7.69 -10.10
C THR A 120 -3.43 8.01 -8.61
N ARG A 121 -2.24 8.04 -8.00
CA ARG A 121 -2.04 8.32 -6.57
C ARG A 121 -1.41 9.69 -6.40
N THR A 122 -2.07 10.53 -5.63
CA THR A 122 -1.48 11.74 -5.05
C THR A 122 -0.89 11.37 -3.70
N LEU A 123 0.43 11.37 -3.59
CA LEU A 123 1.17 11.07 -2.36
C LEU A 123 1.57 12.37 -1.66
N VAL A 124 1.20 12.52 -0.40
CA VAL A 124 1.65 13.57 0.50
C VAL A 124 2.34 12.95 1.71
N LEU A 125 3.49 13.46 2.13
CA LEU A 125 4.25 12.94 3.27
C LEU A 125 4.07 13.85 4.49
N HIS A 126 3.55 13.31 5.59
CA HIS A 126 3.44 14.00 6.86
C HIS A 126 4.16 13.18 7.94
N ASP A 127 5.33 13.65 8.37
CA ASP A 127 6.26 12.92 9.23
C ASP A 127 6.53 11.49 8.75
N GLN A 128 6.16 10.48 9.56
CA GLN A 128 6.29 9.06 9.23
C GLN A 128 5.07 8.47 8.50
N THR A 129 4.08 9.31 8.21
CA THR A 129 2.84 8.90 7.58
C THR A 129 2.83 9.27 6.10
N ARG A 130 2.50 8.28 5.28
CA ARG A 130 2.24 8.48 3.86
C ARG A 130 0.73 8.64 3.69
N ILE A 131 0.30 9.79 3.20
CA ILE A 131 -1.10 10.08 2.87
C ILE A 131 -1.25 9.81 1.37
N HIS A 132 -2.03 8.81 1.01
CA HIS A 132 -2.34 8.46 -0.37
C HIS A 132 -3.76 8.89 -0.66
N ILE A 133 -3.94 9.74 -1.67
CA ILE A 133 -5.25 10.06 -2.23
C ILE A 133 -5.28 9.43 -3.63
N ASP A 134 -6.06 8.38 -3.77
CA ASP A 134 -6.08 7.52 -4.95
C ASP A 134 -7.34 7.79 -5.78
N ARG A 135 -7.16 7.97 -7.09
CA ARG A 135 -8.21 7.79 -8.09
C ARG A 135 -8.04 6.43 -8.73
N VAL A 136 -8.96 5.52 -8.47
CA VAL A 136 -8.88 4.11 -8.89
C VAL A 136 -9.84 3.86 -10.06
N ASP A 137 -9.29 3.33 -11.15
CA ASP A 137 -10.06 3.04 -12.35
C ASP A 137 -11.20 2.06 -12.05
N GLY A 138 -12.42 2.44 -12.40
CA GLY A 138 -13.63 1.63 -12.17
C GLY A 138 -14.20 1.65 -10.75
N LEU A 139 -13.55 2.28 -9.76
CA LEU A 139 -14.03 2.34 -8.37
C LEU A 139 -14.28 3.76 -7.84
N GLY A 140 -13.53 4.76 -8.31
CA GLY A 140 -13.63 6.14 -7.84
C GLY A 140 -12.48 6.56 -6.92
N ASP A 141 -12.76 7.48 -6.00
CA ASP A 141 -11.73 8.17 -5.21
C ASP A 141 -11.66 7.66 -3.75
N PHE A 142 -10.45 7.50 -3.24
CA PHE A 142 -10.15 6.91 -1.94
C PHE A 142 -8.98 7.59 -1.25
N MET A 143 -8.89 7.41 0.06
CA MET A 143 -7.74 7.81 0.87
C MET A 143 -7.19 6.58 1.60
N GLU A 144 -5.86 6.48 1.68
CA GLU A 144 -5.14 5.51 2.51
C GLU A 144 -4.07 6.26 3.32
N LEU A 145 -4.04 6.06 4.64
CA LEU A 145 -2.90 6.49 5.47
C LEU A 145 -2.05 5.26 5.75
N GLU A 146 -0.74 5.39 5.60
CA GLU A 146 0.23 4.37 6.02
C GLU A 146 1.21 5.02 7.00
N VAL A 147 1.02 4.77 8.30
CA VAL A 147 1.94 5.20 9.38
C VAL A 147 3.05 4.18 9.47
N CYS A 148 4.22 4.48 8.91
CA CYS A 148 5.37 3.58 8.95
C CYS A 148 5.94 3.51 10.37
N LEU A 149 5.90 2.32 10.97
CA LEU A 149 6.38 2.11 12.34
C LEU A 149 7.90 1.93 12.36
N LYS A 150 8.56 2.68 13.23
CA LYS A 150 9.95 2.42 13.61
C LYS A 150 10.07 1.09 14.37
N PRO A 151 11.28 0.50 14.46
CA PRO A 151 11.48 -0.78 15.14
C PRO A 151 10.98 -0.82 16.59
N GLU A 152 11.03 0.30 17.29
CA GLU A 152 10.66 0.50 18.70
C GLU A 152 9.19 0.87 18.91
N GLU A 153 8.49 1.33 17.86
CA GLU A 153 7.10 1.76 17.98
C GLU A 153 6.14 0.57 18.00
N THR A 154 5.08 0.71 18.81
CA THR A 154 3.98 -0.25 18.93
C THR A 154 2.87 0.05 17.92
N PRO A 155 2.04 -0.95 17.55
CA PRO A 155 0.87 -0.72 16.70
C PRO A 155 -0.06 0.36 17.25
N GLU A 156 -0.30 0.39 18.56
CA GLU A 156 -1.24 1.32 19.21
C GLU A 156 -0.78 2.79 19.03
N GLN A 157 0.53 3.04 19.03
CA GLN A 157 1.09 4.36 18.72
C GLN A 157 0.80 4.76 17.27
N GLY A 158 0.95 3.83 16.32
CA GLY A 158 0.60 4.07 14.93
C GLY A 158 -0.90 4.25 14.68
N GLU A 159 -1.74 3.49 15.38
CA GLU A 159 -3.20 3.61 15.33
C GLU A 159 -3.66 4.98 15.81
N LYS A 160 -3.09 5.48 16.92
CA LYS A 160 -3.36 6.82 17.42
C LYS A 160 -3.05 7.89 16.37
N LEU A 161 -1.86 7.83 15.77
CA LEU A 161 -1.46 8.78 14.71
C LEU A 161 -2.37 8.70 13.49
N ALA A 162 -2.77 7.48 13.08
CA ALA A 162 -3.68 7.28 11.97
C ALA A 162 -5.08 7.89 12.26
N HIS A 163 -5.59 7.74 13.48
CA HIS A 163 -6.85 8.33 13.90
C HIS A 163 -6.81 9.85 13.91
N GLU A 164 -5.77 10.44 14.53
CA GLU A 164 -5.58 11.89 14.58
C GLU A 164 -5.51 12.49 13.17
N LEU A 165 -4.73 11.89 12.27
CA LEU A 165 -4.59 12.39 10.91
C LEU A 165 -5.85 12.22 10.07
N ARG A 166 -6.61 11.13 10.26
CA ARG A 166 -7.93 10.94 9.62
C ARG A 166 -8.89 12.06 10.02
N GLU A 167 -8.91 12.43 11.30
CA GLU A 167 -9.75 13.52 11.81
C GLU A 167 -9.35 14.87 11.24
N MET A 168 -8.05 15.16 11.14
CA MET A 168 -7.55 16.39 10.52
C MET A 168 -7.93 16.48 9.03
N LEU A 169 -7.98 15.35 8.33
CA LEU A 169 -8.48 15.27 6.94
C LEU A 169 -10.02 15.37 6.85
N ALA A 170 -10.71 15.33 7.99
CA ALA A 170 -12.17 15.22 8.16
C ALA A 170 -12.80 14.07 7.36
N ILE A 171 -12.18 12.91 7.42
CA ILE A 171 -12.74 11.67 6.87
C ILE A 171 -13.60 11.00 7.95
N PRO A 172 -14.92 10.86 7.77
CA PRO A 172 -15.79 10.28 8.78
C PRO A 172 -15.58 8.77 8.90
N GLU A 173 -15.93 8.19 10.06
CA GLU A 173 -15.79 6.75 10.28
C GLU A 173 -16.68 5.92 9.35
N SER A 174 -17.82 6.47 8.94
CA SER A 174 -18.76 5.84 8.00
C SER A 174 -18.15 5.60 6.62
N ASP A 175 -17.09 6.32 6.26
CA ASP A 175 -16.40 6.17 4.97
C ASP A 175 -15.25 5.16 5.03
N LEU A 176 -14.94 4.60 6.21
CA LEU A 176 -13.88 3.61 6.38
C LEU A 176 -14.23 2.31 5.68
N LEU A 177 -13.24 1.73 5.02
CA LEU A 177 -13.39 0.53 4.21
C LEU A 177 -12.63 -0.66 4.80
N THR A 178 -13.21 -1.84 4.60
CA THR A 178 -12.57 -3.14 4.78
C THR A 178 -11.95 -3.62 3.46
N GLY A 179 -10.89 -4.43 3.53
CA GLY A 179 -10.33 -5.14 2.36
C GLY A 179 -9.43 -4.32 1.42
N ALA A 180 -9.15 -4.87 0.23
CA ALA A 180 -8.33 -4.24 -0.81
C ALA A 180 -9.17 -3.84 -2.04
N TYR A 181 -8.66 -2.94 -2.89
CA TYR A 181 -9.35 -2.52 -4.12
C TYR A 181 -9.67 -3.70 -5.04
N MET A 182 -8.79 -4.72 -5.07
CA MET A 182 -9.04 -5.96 -5.81
C MET A 182 -10.31 -6.67 -5.41
N ASP A 183 -10.62 -6.70 -4.11
CA ASP A 183 -11.81 -7.40 -3.61
C ASP A 183 -13.08 -6.59 -3.90
N MET A 184 -12.95 -5.28 -4.14
CA MET A 184 -14.04 -4.40 -4.55
C MET A 184 -14.34 -4.50 -6.05
N LEU A 185 -13.31 -4.66 -6.90
CA LEU A 185 -13.47 -4.82 -8.36
C LEU A 185 -14.06 -6.18 -8.77
N LYS A 186 -14.00 -7.19 -7.89
CA LYS A 186 -14.56 -8.53 -8.16
C LYS A 186 -16.04 -8.67 -7.79
N LYS A 187 -16.68 -7.62 -7.25
CA LYS A 187 -18.12 -7.59 -6.95
C LYS A 187 -18.90 -7.03 -8.13
#